data_AF-A0A0K1W121-F1
#
_entry.id   AF-A0A0K1W121-F1
#
_cell.length_a   1.000
_cell.length_b   1.000
_cell.length_c   1.000
_cell.angle_alpha   90.00
_cell.angle_beta   90.00
_cell.angle_gamma   90.00
#
_symmetry.space_group_name_H-M   'P 1'
#
loop_
_entity.id
_entity.type
_entity.pdbx_description
1 polymer ?
#
loop_
_entity_poly.entity_id
_entity_poly.type
_entity_poly.pdbx_seq_one_letter_code
_entity_poly.pdbx_strand_id
1 'polypeptide(L)'
;MDTSTKIALASCIFIGSNTIITFLTLVILPVFVKKYNDKKQRTDAGERELIDAFDKYFSDEYSKNNLEWYIAEVRSIILKFQVSHIKCLNCKRSYKTDEYMDYFVSAKKKLPEVNNFSLKSSKLMWKNEMSVIYCKKCDGAKKVVENL
;
A
#
# COMPACT_ATOMS: atom_id res chain seq x y z
N MET A 1 -7.86 -51.62 25.35
CA MET A 1 -6.97 -50.48 25.64
C MET A 1 -7.19 -50.07 27.08
N ASP A 2 -6.18 -50.25 27.91
CA ASP A 2 -6.29 -50.08 29.36
C ASP A 2 -6.49 -48.61 29.74
N THR A 3 -7.16 -48.34 30.87
CA THR A 3 -7.55 -46.99 31.29
C THR A 3 -6.34 -46.05 31.40
N SER A 4 -5.22 -46.58 31.89
CA SER A 4 -3.94 -45.87 31.97
C SER A 4 -3.39 -45.45 30.60
N THR A 5 -3.52 -46.30 29.58
CA THR A 5 -3.12 -45.99 28.20
C THR A 5 -3.98 -44.89 27.58
N LYS A 6 -5.29 -44.86 27.88
CA LYS A 6 -6.19 -43.80 27.40
C LYS A 6 -5.85 -42.44 28.03
N ILE A 7 -5.54 -42.44 29.33
CA ILE A 7 -5.14 -41.23 30.07
C ILE A 7 -3.80 -40.70 29.53
N ALA A 8 -2.81 -41.57 29.34
CA ALA A 8 -1.51 -41.18 28.78
C ALA A 8 -1.64 -40.56 27.38
N LEU A 9 -2.45 -41.17 26.50
CA LEU A 9 -2.68 -40.64 25.15
C LEU A 9 -3.37 -39.27 25.18
N ALA A 10 -4.40 -39.11 26.01
CA ALA A 10 -5.11 -37.84 26.16
C ALA A 10 -4.19 -36.73 26.71
N SER A 11 -3.35 -37.05 27.70
CA SER A 11 -2.35 -36.12 28.25
C SER A 11 -1.30 -35.73 27.22
N CYS A 12 -0.81 -36.67 26.40
CA CYS A 12 0.15 -36.36 25.33
C CYS A 12 -0.44 -35.44 24.26
N ILE A 13 -1.71 -35.64 23.88
CA ILE A 13 -2.40 -34.76 22.92
C ILE A 13 -2.59 -33.36 23.53
N PHE A 14 -2.97 -33.27 24.81
CA PHE A 14 -3.19 -32.00 25.49
C PHE A 14 -1.89 -31.21 25.69
N ILE A 15 -0.81 -31.89 26.04
CA ILE A 15 0.53 -31.27 26.16
C ILE A 15 1.01 -30.83 24.78
N GLY A 16 0.94 -31.70 23.77
CA GLY A 16 1.38 -31.39 22.42
C GLY A 16 0.63 -30.20 21.80
N SER A 17 -0.70 -30.14 21.97
CA SER A 17 -1.51 -29.02 21.51
C SER A 17 -1.21 -27.72 22.25
N ASN A 18 -1.03 -27.76 23.58
CA ASN A 18 -0.59 -26.58 24.34
C ASN A 18 0.80 -26.09 23.90
N THR A 19 1.77 -26.98 23.71
CA THR A 19 3.11 -26.60 23.25
C THR A 19 3.06 -25.93 21.88
N ILE A 20 2.23 -26.43 20.95
CA ILE A 20 2.02 -25.83 19.63
C ILE A 20 1.38 -24.44 19.75
N ILE A 21 0.34 -24.29 20.58
CA ILE A 21 -0.35 -23.01 20.80
C ILE A 21 0.60 -21.98 21.45
N THR A 22 1.37 -22.40 22.44
CA THR A 22 2.36 -21.55 23.11
C THR A 22 3.45 -21.11 22.14
N PHE A 23 3.93 -22.00 21.27
CA PHE A 23 4.92 -21.65 20.24
C PHE A 23 4.34 -20.68 19.20
N LEU A 24 3.11 -20.91 18.74
CA LEU A 24 2.39 -20.02 17.83
C LEU A 24 2.20 -18.62 18.43
N THR A 25 1.82 -18.53 19.70
CA THR A 25 1.52 -17.25 20.35
C THR A 25 2.77 -16.49 20.78
N LEU A 26 3.83 -17.17 21.25
CA LEU A 26 5.04 -16.50 21.74
C LEU A 26 6.08 -16.21 20.66
N VAL A 27 6.09 -16.96 19.56
CA VAL A 27 7.11 -16.82 18.52
C VAL A 27 6.51 -16.32 17.22
N ILE A 28 5.49 -17.02 16.71
CA ILE A 28 4.95 -16.74 15.37
C ILE A 28 4.16 -15.43 15.39
N LEU A 29 3.21 -15.28 16.31
CA LEU A 29 2.36 -14.09 16.39
C LEU A 29 3.16 -12.77 16.52
N PRO A 30 4.11 -12.60 17.45
CA PRO A 30 4.87 -11.36 17.57
C PRO A 30 5.75 -11.07 16.34
N VAL A 31 6.29 -12.09 15.66
CA VAL A 31 7.04 -11.89 14.40
C VAL A 31 6.13 -11.36 13.30
N PHE A 32 4.92 -11.91 13.17
CA PHE A 32 3.94 -11.44 12.18
C PHE A 32 3.42 -10.03 12.51
N VAL A 33 3.14 -9.74 13.79
CA VAL A 33 2.71 -8.41 14.25
C VAL A 33 3.79 -7.37 14.00
N LYS A 34 5.05 -7.65 14.34
CA LYS A 34 6.18 -6.75 14.08
C LYS A 34 6.33 -6.48 12.58
N LYS A 35 6.35 -7.53 11.77
CA LYS A 35 6.44 -7.41 10.30
C LYS A 35 5.27 -6.62 9.69
N TYR A 36 4.07 -6.76 10.24
CA TYR A 36 2.90 -5.99 9.82
C TYR A 36 3.04 -4.51 10.18
N ASN A 37 3.44 -4.20 11.42
CA ASN A 37 3.63 -2.83 11.88
C ASN A 37 4.74 -2.11 11.10
N ASP A 38 5.88 -2.76 10.89
CA ASP A 38 7.00 -2.22 10.11
C ASP A 38 6.53 -1.86 8.68
N LYS A 39 5.69 -2.72 8.08
CA LYS A 39 5.17 -2.50 6.74
C LYS A 39 4.12 -1.41 6.67
N LYS A 40 3.21 -1.35 7.65
CA LYS A 40 2.23 -0.27 7.78
C LYS A 40 2.94 1.07 7.95
N GLN A 41 3.92 1.16 8.85
CA GLN A 41 4.73 2.37 9.03
C GLN A 41 5.42 2.79 7.73
N ARG A 42 5.94 1.82 6.96
CA ARG A 42 6.53 2.09 5.64
C ARG A 42 5.51 2.64 4.65
N THR A 43 4.30 2.09 4.59
CA THR A 43 3.23 2.64 3.72
C THR A 43 2.82 4.05 4.17
N ASP A 44 2.62 4.26 5.46
CA ASP A 44 2.23 5.54 6.04
C ASP A 44 3.33 6.62 5.87
N ALA A 45 4.60 6.21 5.79
CA ALA A 45 5.70 7.09 5.42
C ALA A 45 5.64 7.48 3.94
N GLY A 46 5.31 6.55 3.05
CA GLY A 46 5.14 6.84 1.62
C GLY A 46 3.97 7.78 1.33
N GLU A 47 2.86 7.64 2.06
CA GLU A 47 1.73 8.58 1.94
C GLU A 47 2.12 10.00 2.39
N ARG A 48 2.89 10.11 3.48
CA ARG A 48 3.41 11.39 3.95
C ARG A 48 4.35 12.04 2.94
N GLU A 49 5.23 11.28 2.31
CA GLU A 49 6.13 11.79 1.27
C GLU A 49 5.36 12.25 0.02
N LEU A 50 4.27 11.58 -0.38
CA LEU A 50 3.41 12.03 -1.46
C LEU A 50 2.72 13.37 -1.15
N ILE A 51 2.19 13.51 0.06
CA ILE A 51 1.53 14.75 0.52
C ILE A 51 2.55 15.89 0.58
N ASP A 52 3.72 15.66 1.17
CA ASP A 52 4.79 16.65 1.26
C ASP A 52 5.28 17.08 -0.13
N ALA A 53 5.45 16.14 -1.08
CA ALA A 53 5.80 16.46 -2.45
C ALA A 53 4.71 17.30 -3.16
N PHE A 54 3.44 17.02 -2.89
CA PHE A 54 2.32 17.78 -3.43
C PHE A 54 2.30 19.20 -2.86
N ASP A 55 2.41 19.34 -1.53
CA ASP A 55 2.42 20.64 -0.84
C ASP A 55 3.60 21.49 -1.32
N LYS A 56 4.78 20.90 -1.46
CA LYS A 56 5.98 21.55 -1.99
C LYS A 56 5.86 22.02 -3.44
N TYR A 57 5.06 21.35 -4.25
CA TYR A 57 4.80 21.76 -5.64
C TYR A 57 3.83 22.95 -5.71
N PHE A 58 2.89 23.06 -4.77
CA PHE A 58 1.93 24.18 -4.70
C PHE A 58 2.36 25.32 -3.77
N SER A 59 3.47 25.17 -3.05
CA SER A 59 3.94 26.15 -2.09
C SER A 59 4.68 27.31 -2.77
N ASP A 60 4.28 28.53 -2.42
CA ASP A 60 4.96 29.76 -2.83
C ASP A 60 6.37 29.89 -2.22
N GLU A 61 6.65 29.17 -1.13
CA GLU A 61 7.96 29.15 -0.48
C GLU A 61 9.02 28.42 -1.32
N TYR A 62 8.59 27.50 -2.20
CA TYR A 62 9.47 26.64 -2.99
C TYR A 62 9.28 26.84 -4.50
N SER A 63 9.48 28.06 -4.97
CA SER A 63 9.31 28.45 -6.38
C SER A 63 10.11 27.64 -7.42
N LYS A 64 11.13 26.88 -7.00
CA LYS A 64 11.91 25.98 -7.88
C LYS A 64 11.23 24.63 -8.13
N ASN A 65 10.23 24.27 -7.32
CA ASN A 65 9.54 22.99 -7.40
C ASN A 65 8.50 23.05 -8.51
N ASN A 66 8.96 22.86 -9.73
CA ASN A 66 8.10 22.81 -10.91
C ASN A 66 7.47 21.42 -11.09
N LEU A 67 6.71 21.25 -12.17
CA LEU A 67 6.00 20.01 -12.43
C LEU A 67 6.92 18.83 -12.71
N GLU A 68 8.07 19.07 -13.33
CA GLU A 68 9.08 18.05 -13.60
C GLU A 68 9.68 17.53 -12.30
N TRP A 69 9.95 18.43 -11.35
CA TRP A 69 10.36 18.07 -9.99
C TRP A 69 9.31 17.21 -9.30
N TYR A 70 8.03 17.59 -9.37
CA TYR A 70 6.95 16.80 -8.77
C TYR A 70 6.85 15.39 -9.38
N ILE A 71 6.96 15.26 -10.71
CA ILE A 71 6.99 13.94 -11.37
C ILE A 71 8.18 13.11 -10.87
N ALA A 72 9.35 13.74 -10.76
CA ALA A 72 10.56 13.07 -10.30
C ALA A 72 10.40 12.56 -8.87
N GLU A 73 9.76 13.33 -7.98
CA GLU A 73 9.45 12.90 -6.63
C GLU A 73 8.45 11.74 -6.59
N VAL A 74 7.39 11.78 -7.39
CA VAL A 74 6.46 10.64 -7.47
C VAL A 74 7.21 9.37 -7.94
N ARG A 75 8.12 9.48 -8.90
CA ARG A 75 8.99 8.37 -9.34
C ARG A 75 9.95 7.91 -8.23
N SER A 76 10.51 8.83 -7.46
CA SER A 76 11.41 8.53 -6.34
C SER A 76 10.69 7.68 -5.28
N ILE A 77 9.47 8.08 -4.91
CA ILE A 77 8.59 7.40 -3.98
C ILE A 77 8.23 6.01 -4.49
N ILE A 78 7.82 5.90 -5.75
CA ILE A 78 7.53 4.62 -6.40
C ILE A 78 8.68 3.62 -6.24
N LEU A 79 9.92 4.05 -6.51
CA LEU A 79 11.11 3.21 -6.40
C LEU A 79 11.42 2.84 -4.95
N LYS A 80 11.41 3.84 -4.05
CA LYS A 80 11.69 3.67 -2.62
C LYS A 80 10.70 2.73 -1.92
N PHE A 81 9.44 2.78 -2.30
CA PHE A 81 8.37 1.94 -1.75
C PHE A 81 8.07 0.69 -2.59
N GLN A 82 8.83 0.43 -3.65
CA GLN A 82 8.73 -0.74 -4.53
C GLN A 82 7.30 -0.93 -5.07
N VAL A 83 6.69 0.15 -5.52
CA VAL A 83 5.36 0.15 -6.12
C VAL A 83 5.45 -0.41 -7.54
N SER A 84 4.87 -1.60 -7.75
CA SER A 84 4.89 -2.29 -9.05
C SER A 84 3.67 -1.97 -9.93
N HIS A 85 2.57 -1.55 -9.31
CA HIS A 85 1.31 -1.33 -9.98
C HIS A 85 0.58 -0.12 -9.40
N ILE A 86 -0.15 0.56 -10.27
CA ILE A 86 -0.97 1.73 -9.94
C ILE A 86 -2.43 1.41 -10.28
N LYS A 87 -3.31 1.54 -9.29
CA LYS A 87 -4.74 1.19 -9.43
C LYS A 87 -5.62 2.42 -9.54
N CYS A 88 -6.45 2.48 -10.57
CA CYS A 88 -7.45 3.53 -10.71
C CYS A 88 -8.63 3.29 -9.75
N LEU A 89 -9.00 4.29 -8.95
CA LEU A 89 -10.16 4.24 -8.07
C LEU A 89 -11.48 4.33 -8.84
N ASN A 90 -11.51 5.10 -9.94
CA ASN A 90 -12.71 5.25 -10.77
C ASN A 90 -13.09 3.97 -11.53
N CYS A 91 -12.16 3.39 -12.30
CA CYS A 91 -12.45 2.19 -13.12
C CYS A 91 -11.89 0.88 -12.57
N LYS A 92 -11.22 0.91 -11.41
CA LYS A 92 -10.61 -0.26 -10.73
C LYS A 92 -9.51 -1.00 -11.51
N ARG A 93 -9.13 -0.50 -12.70
CA ARG A 93 -8.05 -1.07 -13.52
C ARG A 93 -6.69 -0.85 -12.86
N SER A 94 -5.82 -1.84 -13.00
CA SER A 94 -4.43 -1.77 -12.58
C SER A 94 -3.54 -1.55 -13.81
N TYR A 95 -2.58 -0.63 -13.68
CA TYR A 95 -1.58 -0.33 -14.69
C TYR A 95 -0.21 -0.62 -14.12
N LYS A 96 0.75 -1.00 -14.97
CA LYS A 96 2.15 -1.02 -14.55
C LYS A 96 2.58 0.41 -14.24
N THR A 97 3.43 0.54 -13.23
CA THR A 97 3.95 1.83 -12.79
C THR A 97 4.56 2.63 -13.94
N ASP A 98 5.45 2.03 -14.74
CA ASP A 98 6.15 2.75 -15.82
C ASP A 98 5.16 3.25 -16.88
N GLU A 99 4.26 2.37 -17.34
CA GLU A 99 3.23 2.71 -18.33
C GLU A 99 2.32 3.85 -17.85
N TYR A 100 1.98 3.86 -16.55
CA TYR A 100 1.16 4.92 -15.98
C TYR A 100 1.94 6.24 -15.85
N MET A 101 3.20 6.19 -15.43
CA MET A 101 4.02 7.39 -15.29
C MET A 101 4.32 8.05 -16.63
N ASP A 102 4.51 7.27 -17.69
CA ASP A 102 4.65 7.79 -19.05
C ASP A 102 3.39 8.53 -19.51
N TYR A 103 2.22 7.98 -19.21
CA TYR A 103 0.95 8.68 -19.40
C TYR A 103 0.89 9.96 -18.54
N PHE A 104 1.21 9.88 -17.25
CA PHE A 104 1.10 11.00 -16.32
C PHE A 104 1.99 12.19 -16.70
N VAL A 105 3.15 11.93 -17.30
CA VAL A 105 4.02 12.99 -17.86
C VAL A 105 3.32 13.72 -19.01
N SER A 106 2.64 12.99 -19.88
CA SER A 106 1.98 13.52 -21.09
C SER A 106 0.56 14.08 -20.87
N ALA A 107 -0.10 13.71 -19.75
CA ALA A 107 -1.48 14.06 -19.48
C ALA A 107 -1.64 15.57 -19.23
N LYS A 108 -2.77 16.15 -19.66
CA LYS A 108 -3.11 17.53 -19.29
C LYS A 108 -3.37 17.56 -17.78
N LYS A 109 -2.60 18.34 -17.03
CA LYS A 109 -2.70 18.37 -15.58
C LYS A 109 -3.62 19.51 -15.14
N LYS A 110 -4.81 19.18 -14.66
CA LYS A 110 -5.64 20.10 -13.88
C LYS A 110 -5.34 19.90 -12.39
N LEU A 111 -5.52 20.94 -11.57
CA LEU A 111 -5.29 20.93 -10.10
C LEU A 111 -5.70 19.64 -9.36
N PRO A 112 -6.91 19.05 -9.57
CA PRO A 112 -7.29 17.79 -8.90
C PRO A 112 -6.59 16.53 -9.45
N GLU A 113 -5.98 16.59 -10.63
CA GLU A 113 -5.25 15.49 -11.26
C GLU A 113 -3.75 15.51 -10.91
N VAL A 114 -3.27 16.61 -10.30
CA VAL A 114 -1.94 16.66 -9.70
C VAL A 114 -1.93 15.91 -8.37
N ASN A 115 -2.99 16.04 -7.56
CA ASN A 115 -3.18 15.26 -6.32
C ASN A 115 -3.77 13.87 -6.57
N ASN A 116 -3.29 13.19 -7.60
CA ASN A 116 -3.92 11.97 -8.10
C ASN A 116 -3.31 10.71 -7.50
N PHE A 117 -2.41 10.79 -6.51
CA PHE A 117 -1.72 9.62 -5.96
C PHE A 117 -2.04 9.42 -4.49
N SER A 118 -2.28 8.16 -4.10
CA SER A 118 -2.38 7.73 -2.70
C SER A 118 -1.80 6.33 -2.57
N LEU A 119 -0.95 6.11 -1.58
CA LEU A 119 -0.38 4.83 -1.19
C LEU A 119 -1.27 4.16 -0.14
N LYS A 120 -1.68 2.92 -0.43
CA LYS A 120 -2.42 2.07 0.50
C LYS A 120 -1.71 0.74 0.69
N SER A 121 -1.86 0.20 1.90
CA SER A 121 -1.40 -1.15 2.24
C SER A 121 -2.49 -2.13 1.83
N SER A 122 -2.19 -3.03 0.89
CA SER A 122 -3.13 -4.06 0.49
C SER A 122 -3.24 -5.14 1.58
N LYS A 123 -4.44 -5.32 2.13
CA LYS A 123 -4.73 -6.23 3.26
C LYS A 123 -4.38 -7.70 2.98
N LEU A 124 -4.46 -8.12 1.71
CA LEU A 124 -4.45 -9.55 1.35
C LEU A 124 -3.07 -10.08 0.92
N MET A 125 -2.14 -9.21 0.50
CA MET A 125 -0.91 -9.66 -0.17
C MET A 125 0.37 -8.99 0.32
N TRP A 126 0.31 -8.17 1.39
CA TRP A 126 1.48 -7.43 1.87
C TRP A 126 2.23 -6.74 0.71
N LYS A 127 1.53 -6.02 -0.17
CA LYS A 127 2.14 -5.23 -1.23
C LYS A 127 1.77 -3.77 -1.01
N ASN A 128 2.72 -2.87 -1.25
CA ASN A 128 2.42 -1.44 -1.31
C ASN A 128 1.67 -1.22 -2.62
N GLU A 129 0.45 -0.71 -2.52
CA GLU A 129 -0.43 -0.47 -3.66
C GLU A 129 -0.62 1.03 -3.78
N MET A 130 -0.13 1.62 -4.88
CA MET A 130 -0.43 3.00 -5.18
C MET A 130 -1.74 3.06 -5.95
N SER A 131 -2.61 3.97 -5.55
CA SER A 131 -3.91 4.22 -6.13
C SER A 131 -3.93 5.61 -6.74
N VAL A 132 -4.69 5.75 -7.81
CA VAL A 132 -4.95 7.02 -8.48
C VAL A 132 -6.43 7.25 -8.67
N ILE A 133 -6.90 8.48 -8.58
CA ILE A 133 -8.30 8.85 -8.81
C ILE A 133 -8.70 8.47 -10.24
N TYR A 134 -7.92 8.93 -11.24
CA TYR A 134 -8.17 8.69 -12.66
C TYR A 134 -6.96 8.11 -13.38
N CYS A 135 -7.22 7.27 -14.38
CA CYS A 135 -6.21 6.74 -15.29
C CYS A 135 -6.42 7.24 -16.72
N LYS A 136 -5.50 6.91 -17.63
CA LYS A 136 -5.58 7.22 -19.07
C LYS A 136 -6.95 6.97 -19.71
N LYS A 137 -7.68 5.93 -19.28
CA LYS A 137 -9.02 5.62 -19.82
C LYS A 137 -10.15 6.45 -19.21
N CYS A 138 -9.94 6.98 -18.01
CA CYS A 138 -10.89 7.83 -17.32
C CYS A 138 -10.61 9.32 -17.54
N ASP A 139 -9.47 9.66 -18.12
CA ASP A 139 -9.14 11.02 -18.54
C ASP A 139 -10.21 11.54 -19.51
N GLY A 140 -10.87 12.64 -19.15
CA GLY A 140 -12.00 13.20 -19.90
C GLY A 140 -13.35 12.47 -19.76
N ALA A 141 -13.46 11.40 -18.96
CA ALA A 141 -14.74 10.75 -18.69
C ALA A 141 -15.56 11.52 -17.63
N LYS A 142 -16.91 11.53 -17.74
CA LYS A 142 -17.80 12.11 -16.72
C LYS A 142 -17.51 11.46 -15.35
N LYS A 143 -17.33 12.29 -14.32
CA LYS A 143 -17.08 11.88 -12.94
C LYS A 143 -18.19 10.93 -12.48
N VAL A 144 -17.84 9.69 -12.13
CA VAL A 144 -18.72 8.79 -11.36
C VAL A 144 -18.15 8.72 -9.94
N VAL A 145 -18.14 9.87 -9.26
CA VAL A 145 -18.07 9.89 -7.80
C VAL A 145 -19.44 10.37 -7.33
N GLU A 146 -20.45 9.55 -7.58
CA GLU A 146 -21.67 9.58 -6.81
C GLU A 146 -21.40 8.71 -5.57
N ASN A 147 -21.41 9.34 -4.40
CA ASN A 147 -21.24 8.77 -3.06
C ASN A 147 -19.79 8.69 -2.54
N LEU A 148 -19.26 9.86 -2.12
CA LEU A 148 -18.49 9.97 -0.89
C LEU A 148 -19.39 10.57 0.18
#